data_AF-A0A0H3ZY37-F1
#
_entry.id   AF-A0A0H3ZY37-F1
#
_cell.length_a   1.000
_cell.length_b   1.000
_cell.length_c   1.000
_cell.angle_alpha   90.00
_cell.angle_beta   90.00
_cell.angle_gamma   90.00
#
_symmetry.space_group_name_H-M   'P 1'
#
loop_
_entity.id
_entity.type
_entity.pdbx_description
1 polymer ?
#
loop_
_entity_poly.entity_id
_entity_poly.type
_entity_poly.pdbx_seq_one_letter_code
_entity_poly.pdbx_strand_id
1 'polypeptide(L)'
;MFIGAEPQFDDDQSVRLLANPELVITKPQQRSNIKAIHEFNAIEHSKEHYNENSNVIDVSMETGTGKTYTYTKTMFELNKAFGINKFIIIVPTLSIKAGTVNFLKSDALKEHFRETERELKTYVVESKKSSKKNTKSFMPQAVHDFVEATNYNKKYIHVMVINSGMVTSPSMTDVYDRGLLDNKYNTPIEAISAIKPFIIIDEPHKFPEGGKTWDALNKFNAQNIIRYGATFNEKYSNLVYRLTAVDAFNDDLVKGINTFIEEMVGDDVASLTLKNRLQKRQVLS
;
A
#
# COMPACT_ATOMS: atom_id res chain seq x y z
N MET A 1 5.00 -5.16 15.08
CA MET A 1 6.17 -5.79 14.44
C MET A 1 7.47 -5.06 14.76
N PHE A 2 7.48 -3.73 14.80
CA PHE A 2 8.69 -2.91 15.02
C PHE A 2 8.95 -2.53 16.49
N ILE A 3 8.44 -3.29 17.46
CA ILE A 3 8.69 -3.01 18.88
C ILE A 3 10.18 -3.25 19.16
N GLY A 4 10.84 -2.26 19.77
CA GLY A 4 12.29 -2.30 20.00
C GLY A 4 13.15 -2.03 18.76
N ALA A 5 12.57 -1.59 17.66
CA ALA A 5 13.33 -1.13 16.50
C ALA A 5 13.88 0.29 16.73
N GLU A 6 15.09 0.54 16.25
CA GLU A 6 15.78 1.84 16.40
C GLU A 6 16.02 2.49 15.03
N PRO A 7 15.61 3.76 14.83
CA PRO A 7 15.91 4.48 13.60
C PRO A 7 17.38 4.94 13.58
N GLN A 8 18.13 4.49 12.58
CA GLN A 8 19.50 4.91 12.31
C GLN A 8 19.55 5.90 11.15
N PHE A 9 20.12 7.08 11.40
CA PHE A 9 20.25 8.12 10.38
C PHE A 9 21.54 7.95 9.58
N ASP A 10 21.51 8.38 8.33
CA ASP A 10 22.71 8.40 7.49
C ASP A 10 23.74 9.41 8.03
N ASP A 11 25.03 9.03 7.97
CA ASP A 11 26.14 9.88 8.40
C ASP A 11 26.34 11.07 7.46
N ASP A 12 26.02 10.90 6.16
CA ASP A 12 26.04 12.01 5.20
C ASP A 12 24.82 12.91 5.42
N GLN A 13 25.07 14.14 5.89
CA GLN A 13 24.02 15.12 6.17
C GLN A 13 23.14 15.42 4.95
N SER A 14 23.69 15.41 3.73
CA SER A 14 22.93 15.65 2.51
C SER A 14 21.93 14.53 2.24
N VAL A 15 22.35 13.28 2.44
CA VAL A 15 21.51 12.08 2.31
C VAL A 15 20.49 12.03 3.43
N ARG A 16 20.88 12.33 4.68
CA ARG A 16 19.97 12.38 5.84
C ARG A 16 18.78 13.33 5.65
N LEU A 17 18.97 14.42 4.92
CA LEU A 17 17.89 15.36 4.62
C LEU A 17 16.89 14.83 3.58
N LEU A 18 17.25 13.81 2.81
CA LEU A 18 16.47 13.31 1.66
C LEU A 18 16.01 11.86 1.82
N ALA A 19 16.71 11.03 2.61
CA ALA A 19 16.40 9.63 2.84
C ALA A 19 15.63 9.41 4.16
N ASN A 20 14.91 8.29 4.26
CA ASN A 20 14.40 7.82 5.55
C ASN A 20 15.55 7.38 6.47
N PRO A 21 15.39 7.44 7.80
CA PRO A 21 16.22 6.65 8.69
C PRO A 21 16.02 5.16 8.38
N GLU A 22 17.07 4.38 8.59
CA GLU A 22 17.05 2.93 8.49
C GLU A 22 16.51 2.33 9.79
N LEU A 23 15.42 1.58 9.70
CA LEU A 23 14.78 1.00 10.87
C LEU A 23 15.42 -0.35 11.21
N VAL A 24 16.31 -0.35 12.20
CA VAL A 24 17.09 -1.53 12.58
C VAL A 24 16.36 -2.34 13.64
N ILE A 25 16.15 -3.62 13.36
CA ILE A 25 15.56 -4.60 14.28
C ILE A 25 16.27 -5.94 14.12
N THR A 26 16.55 -6.62 15.23
CA THR A 26 17.19 -7.94 15.17
C THR A 26 16.19 -9.03 14.80
N LYS A 27 16.65 -10.09 14.12
CA LYS A 27 15.79 -11.24 13.77
C LYS A 27 15.07 -11.86 14.99
N PRO A 28 15.74 -12.10 16.15
CA PRO A 28 15.06 -12.60 17.34
C PRO A 28 13.95 -11.67 17.85
N GLN A 29 14.19 -10.35 17.83
CA GLN A 29 13.19 -9.36 18.25
C GLN A 29 12.00 -9.35 17.29
N GLN A 30 12.26 -9.34 15.99
CA GLN A 30 11.22 -9.37 14.97
C GLN A 30 10.35 -10.64 15.09
N ARG A 31 10.99 -11.80 15.28
CA ARG A 31 10.32 -13.09 15.50
C ARG A 31 9.41 -13.04 16.73
N SER A 32 9.93 -12.55 17.85
CA SER A 32 9.15 -12.41 19.10
C SER A 32 7.94 -11.49 18.90
N ASN A 33 8.15 -10.34 18.23
CA ASN A 33 7.09 -9.39 17.95
C ASN A 33 5.99 -9.97 17.05
N ILE A 34 6.35 -10.72 16.00
CA ILE A 34 5.37 -11.35 15.10
C ILE A 34 4.62 -12.46 15.83
N LYS A 35 5.32 -13.28 16.63
CA LYS A 35 4.67 -14.32 17.43
C LYS A 35 3.63 -13.74 18.39
N ALA A 36 3.93 -12.64 19.08
CA ALA A 36 2.98 -11.95 19.95
C ALA A 36 1.76 -11.41 19.17
N ILE A 37 1.98 -10.90 17.95
CA ILE A 37 0.89 -10.47 17.07
C ILE A 37 0.02 -11.66 16.65
N HIS A 38 0.63 -12.78 16.30
CA HIS A 38 -0.09 -14.00 15.91
C HIS A 38 -0.98 -14.51 17.05
N GLU A 39 -0.45 -14.54 18.27
CA GLU A 39 -1.21 -14.90 19.48
C GLU A 39 -2.39 -13.95 19.72
N PHE A 40 -2.17 -12.64 19.58
CA PHE A 40 -3.21 -11.63 19.78
C PHE A 40 -4.31 -11.68 18.71
N ASN A 41 -3.95 -11.90 17.44
CA ASN A 41 -4.88 -11.91 16.31
C ASN A 41 -5.41 -13.32 15.96
N ALA A 42 -5.16 -14.33 16.80
CA ALA A 42 -5.54 -15.72 16.55
C ALA A 42 -5.07 -16.25 15.18
N ILE A 43 -3.85 -15.91 14.78
CA ILE A 43 -3.18 -16.39 13.57
C ILE A 43 -2.22 -17.52 13.96
N GLU A 44 -2.27 -18.64 13.26
CA GLU A 44 -1.33 -19.73 13.51
C GLU A 44 0.11 -19.30 13.20
N HIS A 45 1.03 -19.49 14.14
CA HIS A 45 2.46 -19.25 13.92
C HIS A 45 3.13 -20.43 13.23
N SER A 46 2.85 -20.57 11.93
CA SER A 46 3.37 -21.62 11.04
C SER A 46 4.30 -21.04 9.97
N LYS A 47 4.97 -21.91 9.21
CA LYS A 47 5.81 -21.51 8.06
C LYS A 47 5.01 -20.89 6.91
N GLU A 48 3.69 -21.07 6.90
CA GLU A 48 2.80 -20.47 5.90
C GLU A 48 2.50 -19.00 6.20
N HIS A 49 2.58 -18.59 7.47
CA HIS A 49 2.26 -17.23 7.91
C HIS A 49 3.46 -16.42 8.39
N TYR A 50 4.65 -17.04 8.47
CA TYR A 50 5.86 -16.41 9.00
C TYR A 50 7.12 -16.80 8.20
N ASN A 51 7.90 -15.78 7.81
CA ASN A 51 9.17 -15.92 7.12
C ASN A 51 10.20 -14.91 7.66
N GLU A 52 11.14 -15.41 8.48
CA GLU A 52 12.22 -14.63 9.11
C GLU A 52 13.20 -13.97 8.12
N ASN A 53 13.27 -14.46 6.89
CA ASN A 53 14.19 -13.96 5.87
C ASN A 53 13.52 -12.97 4.90
N SER A 54 12.29 -12.56 5.18
CA SER A 54 11.55 -11.61 4.36
C SER A 54 11.24 -10.33 5.12
N ASN A 55 11.38 -9.19 4.45
CA ASN A 55 10.93 -7.88 4.91
C ASN A 55 9.50 -7.54 4.43
N VAL A 56 8.77 -8.54 3.92
CA VAL A 56 7.39 -8.40 3.46
C VAL A 56 6.43 -8.68 4.63
N ILE A 57 5.46 -7.80 4.81
CA ILE A 57 4.44 -7.81 5.85
C ILE A 57 3.06 -7.86 5.19
N ASP A 58 2.21 -8.77 5.64
CA ASP A 58 0.91 -9.01 5.02
C ASP A 58 -0.24 -8.64 5.95
N VAL A 59 -1.15 -7.83 5.41
CA VAL A 59 -2.39 -7.40 6.07
C VAL A 59 -3.56 -7.82 5.19
N SER A 60 -4.27 -8.88 5.61
CA SER A 60 -5.43 -9.40 4.90
C SER A 60 -6.70 -8.71 5.39
N MET A 61 -7.40 -8.04 4.48
CA MET A 61 -8.61 -7.29 4.76
C MET A 61 -9.57 -7.43 3.58
N GLU A 62 -10.82 -7.79 3.89
CA GLU A 62 -11.88 -7.89 2.90
C GLU A 62 -12.08 -6.58 2.09
N THR A 63 -12.64 -6.68 0.90
CA THR A 63 -13.10 -5.54 0.11
C THR A 63 -14.15 -4.73 0.88
N GLY A 64 -14.13 -3.40 0.72
CA GLY A 64 -15.08 -2.52 1.41
C GLY A 64 -14.78 -2.21 2.89
N THR A 65 -13.78 -2.84 3.52
CA THR A 65 -13.45 -2.65 4.95
C THR A 65 -12.42 -1.55 5.24
N GLY A 66 -12.21 -0.62 4.30
CA GLY A 66 -11.38 0.56 4.54
C GLY A 66 -9.86 0.38 4.42
N LYS A 67 -9.38 -0.61 3.64
CA LYS A 67 -7.93 -0.84 3.37
C LYS A 67 -7.10 0.43 3.13
N THR A 68 -7.59 1.33 2.26
CA THR A 68 -6.93 2.60 1.92
C THR A 68 -6.72 3.49 3.13
N TYR A 69 -7.72 3.57 4.02
CA TYR A 69 -7.60 4.29 5.28
C TYR A 69 -6.57 3.61 6.20
N THR A 70 -6.63 2.28 6.32
CA THR A 70 -5.72 1.52 7.19
C THR A 70 -4.27 1.74 6.83
N TYR A 71 -3.87 1.56 5.55
CA TYR A 71 -2.47 1.80 5.18
C TYR A 71 -2.08 3.27 5.27
N THR A 72 -3.03 4.19 5.12
CA THR A 72 -2.78 5.63 5.30
C THR A 72 -2.46 5.93 6.76
N LYS A 73 -3.28 5.42 7.68
CA LYS A 73 -3.03 5.52 9.11
C LYS A 73 -1.70 4.87 9.48
N THR A 74 -1.36 3.71 8.91
CA THR A 74 -0.05 3.07 9.11
C THR A 74 1.12 3.98 8.72
N MET A 75 1.02 4.77 7.64
CA MET A 75 2.07 5.75 7.29
C MET A 75 2.23 6.82 8.37
N PHE A 76 1.13 7.37 8.89
CA PHE A 76 1.18 8.36 9.98
C PHE A 76 1.76 7.76 11.26
N GLU A 77 1.40 6.54 11.63
CA GLU A 77 1.93 5.87 12.84
C GLU A 77 3.41 5.54 12.70
N LEU A 78 3.88 5.07 11.53
CA LEU A 78 5.30 4.85 11.26
C LEU A 78 6.10 6.16 11.27
N ASN A 79 5.51 7.25 10.77
CA ASN A 79 6.10 8.58 10.87
C ASN A 79 6.23 9.03 12.33
N LYS A 80 5.16 8.89 13.11
CA LYS A 80 5.13 9.28 14.53
C LYS A 80 6.10 8.46 15.37
N ALA A 81 6.16 7.16 15.17
CA ALA A 81 6.96 6.25 15.99
C ALA A 81 8.45 6.25 15.62
N PHE A 82 8.78 6.36 14.33
CA PHE A 82 10.14 6.11 13.84
C PHE A 82 10.69 7.21 12.93
N GLY A 83 9.91 8.26 12.64
CA GLY A 83 10.32 9.33 11.74
C GLY A 83 10.38 8.93 10.26
N ILE A 84 9.80 7.79 9.87
CA ILE A 84 9.72 7.38 8.46
C ILE A 84 8.86 8.39 7.72
N ASN A 85 9.40 8.99 6.67
CA ASN A 85 8.79 10.15 6.02
C ASN A 85 8.52 9.98 4.52
N LYS A 86 9.13 8.97 3.89
CA LYS A 86 8.97 8.67 2.46
C LYS A 86 8.38 7.30 2.24
N PHE A 87 7.21 7.27 1.62
CA PHE A 87 6.46 6.06 1.31
C PHE A 87 6.15 5.98 -0.19
N ILE A 88 6.11 4.77 -0.72
CA ILE A 88 5.71 4.50 -2.10
C ILE A 88 4.50 3.57 -2.06
N ILE A 89 3.37 4.03 -2.61
CA ILE A 89 2.17 3.22 -2.80
C ILE A 89 2.16 2.71 -4.24
N ILE A 90 2.14 1.39 -4.38
CA ILE A 90 2.07 0.71 -5.68
C ILE A 90 0.69 0.10 -5.83
N VAL A 91 0.05 0.44 -6.94
CA VAL A 91 -1.32 0.00 -7.28
C VAL A 91 -1.33 -0.72 -8.62
N PRO A 92 -2.23 -1.68 -8.86
CA PRO A 92 -2.15 -2.49 -10.08
C PRO A 92 -2.69 -1.76 -11.31
N THR A 93 -3.68 -0.87 -11.15
CA THR A 93 -4.41 -0.25 -12.26
C THR A 93 -4.52 1.27 -12.14
N LEU A 94 -4.81 1.94 -13.27
CA LEU A 94 -5.02 3.40 -13.29
C LEU A 94 -6.25 3.82 -12.47
N SER A 95 -7.32 3.03 -12.46
CA SER A 95 -8.54 3.34 -11.69
C SER A 95 -8.27 3.31 -10.18
N ILE A 96 -7.55 2.30 -9.70
CA ILE A 96 -7.14 2.23 -8.29
C ILE A 96 -6.18 3.37 -7.95
N LYS A 97 -5.26 3.73 -8.87
CA LYS A 97 -4.40 4.91 -8.71
C LYS A 97 -5.21 6.19 -8.54
N ALA A 98 -6.20 6.43 -9.40
CA ALA A 98 -7.04 7.62 -9.32
C ALA A 98 -7.84 7.68 -8.01
N GLY A 99 -8.45 6.56 -7.60
CA GLY A 99 -9.18 6.45 -6.32
C GLY A 99 -8.27 6.72 -5.12
N THR A 100 -7.08 6.11 -5.10
CA THR A 100 -6.08 6.30 -4.05
C THR A 100 -5.64 7.76 -3.97
N VAL A 101 -5.29 8.39 -5.10
CA VAL A 101 -4.87 9.80 -5.15
C VAL A 101 -5.98 10.73 -4.67
N ASN A 102 -7.23 10.49 -5.08
CA ASN A 102 -8.37 11.29 -4.64
C ASN A 102 -8.57 11.18 -3.12
N PHE A 103 -8.46 9.98 -2.57
CA PHE A 103 -8.53 9.76 -1.12
C PHE A 103 -7.42 10.52 -0.37
N LEU A 104 -6.16 10.34 -0.79
CA LEU A 104 -4.99 10.95 -0.15
C LEU A 104 -5.00 12.49 -0.20
N LYS A 105 -5.67 13.08 -1.20
CA LYS A 105 -5.78 14.54 -1.37
C LYS A 105 -7.05 15.14 -0.77
N SER A 106 -7.98 14.31 -0.31
CA SER A 106 -9.29 14.76 0.18
C SER A 106 -9.18 15.62 1.44
N ASP A 107 -10.05 16.62 1.56
CA ASP A 107 -10.06 17.51 2.73
C ASP A 107 -10.56 16.80 3.99
N ALA A 108 -11.46 15.82 3.83
CA ALA A 108 -11.89 14.96 4.93
C ALA A 108 -10.71 14.20 5.56
N LEU A 109 -9.78 13.68 4.73
CA LEU A 109 -8.58 13.02 5.23
C LEU A 109 -7.66 14.00 5.96
N LYS A 110 -7.46 15.20 5.40
CA LYS A 110 -6.63 16.24 6.04
C LYS A 110 -7.18 16.63 7.40
N GLU A 111 -8.49 16.82 7.51
CA GLU A 111 -9.13 17.15 8.80
C GLU A 111 -9.01 15.98 9.77
N HIS A 112 -9.24 14.74 9.32
CA HIS A 112 -9.13 13.55 10.16
C HIS A 112 -7.73 13.37 10.78
N PHE A 113 -6.67 13.72 10.05
CA PHE A 113 -5.29 13.64 10.54
C PHE A 113 -4.73 14.97 11.05
N ARG A 114 -5.56 16.01 11.21
CA ARG A 114 -5.12 17.36 11.59
C ARG A 114 -4.40 17.40 12.94
N GLU A 115 -4.84 16.60 13.91
CA GLU A 115 -4.22 16.49 15.24
C GLU A 115 -2.78 15.94 15.20
N THR A 116 -2.39 15.28 14.11
CA THR A 116 -1.01 14.84 13.93
C THR A 116 -0.07 16.00 13.63
N GLU A 117 -0.60 17.18 13.25
CA GLU A 117 0.14 18.33 12.71
C GLU A 117 0.98 18.00 11.46
N ARG A 118 0.68 16.86 10.82
CA ARG A 118 1.32 16.35 9.60
C ARG A 118 0.32 16.34 8.45
N GLU A 119 0.83 16.61 7.25
CA GLU A 119 0.08 16.55 6.00
C GLU A 119 0.76 15.61 5.01
N LEU A 120 -0.04 14.90 4.20
CA LEU A 120 0.50 14.09 3.11
C LEU A 120 0.78 14.97 1.90
N LYS A 121 2.02 14.91 1.39
CA LYS A 121 2.40 15.46 0.10
C LYS A 121 2.48 14.34 -0.92
N THR A 122 1.55 14.33 -1.88
CA THR A 122 1.40 13.24 -2.84
C THR A 122 2.09 13.53 -4.18
N TYR A 123 2.92 12.59 -4.63
CA TYR A 123 3.66 12.64 -5.89
C TYR A 123 3.12 11.56 -6.83
N VAL A 124 2.46 11.93 -7.92
CA VAL A 124 1.76 10.97 -8.78
C VAL A 124 2.59 10.69 -10.04
N VAL A 125 3.04 9.45 -10.21
CA VAL A 125 3.79 9.06 -11.40
C VAL A 125 2.82 8.84 -12.55
N GLU A 126 2.97 9.65 -13.60
CA GLU A 126 2.18 9.57 -14.82
C GLU A 126 3.05 9.13 -16.00
N SER A 127 2.41 8.47 -16.96
CA SER A 127 3.05 8.21 -18.25
C SER A 127 3.21 9.52 -19.00
N LYS A 128 4.39 9.78 -19.56
CA LYS A 128 4.59 10.94 -20.43
C LYS A 128 3.70 10.79 -21.67
N LYS A 129 2.75 11.70 -21.85
CA LYS A 129 2.11 11.89 -23.15
C LYS A 129 3.19 12.37 -24.12
N SER A 130 3.28 11.77 -25.30
CA SER A 130 4.29 12.07 -26.31
C SER A 130 4.17 13.52 -26.81
N SER A 131 4.82 14.46 -26.14
CA SER A 131 5.01 15.81 -26.67
C SER A 131 6.41 15.90 -27.30
N LYS A 132 6.43 16.26 -28.59
CA LYS A 132 7.55 16.62 -29.49
C LYS A 132 8.98 16.39 -28.99
N LYS A 133 9.80 15.71 -29.82
CA LYS A 133 11.25 15.47 -29.69
C LYS A 133 12.00 16.64 -29.02
N ASN A 134 12.10 16.59 -27.70
CA ASN A 134 13.11 17.33 -26.96
C ASN A 134 14.34 16.43 -26.90
N THR A 135 15.50 16.97 -27.25
CA THR A 135 16.79 16.24 -27.29
C THR A 135 17.32 15.90 -25.89
N LYS A 136 16.75 16.50 -24.83
CA LYS A 136 17.10 16.19 -23.44
C LYS A 136 16.14 15.18 -22.84
N SER A 137 16.70 14.08 -22.33
CA SER A 137 15.95 13.09 -21.56
C SER A 137 15.81 13.60 -20.13
N PHE A 138 14.59 13.72 -19.63
CA PHE A 138 14.32 14.14 -18.25
C PHE A 138 13.66 13.01 -17.45
N MET A 139 14.07 12.84 -16.21
CA MET A 139 13.43 11.91 -15.27
C MET A 139 11.94 12.25 -15.10
N PRO A 140 11.04 11.27 -14.80
CA PRO A 140 9.66 11.59 -14.42
C PRO A 140 9.62 12.61 -13.27
N GLN A 141 8.91 13.73 -13.47
CA GLN A 141 8.92 14.86 -12.53
C GLN A 141 8.48 14.46 -11.12
N ALA A 142 7.48 13.59 -10.99
CA ALA A 142 7.03 13.08 -9.70
C ALA A 142 8.12 12.30 -8.95
N VAL A 143 8.99 11.56 -9.66
CA VAL A 143 10.11 10.84 -9.03
C VAL A 143 11.17 11.84 -8.58
N HIS A 144 11.54 12.79 -9.44
CA HIS A 144 12.45 13.88 -9.09
C HIS A 144 11.98 14.61 -7.83
N ASP A 145 10.76 15.12 -7.82
CA ASP A 145 10.24 15.93 -6.72
C ASP A 145 10.06 15.13 -5.43
N PHE A 146 9.81 13.82 -5.52
CA PHE A 146 9.70 12.92 -4.38
C PHE A 146 11.06 12.62 -3.75
N VAL A 147 12.06 12.30 -4.57
CA VAL A 147 13.43 12.01 -4.11
C VAL A 147 14.07 13.27 -3.53
N GLU A 148 13.92 14.43 -4.18
CA GLU A 148 14.47 15.71 -3.73
C GLU A 148 13.64 16.38 -2.62
N ALA A 149 12.51 15.80 -2.22
CA ALA A 149 11.71 16.31 -1.12
C ALA A 149 12.51 16.25 0.20
N THR A 150 12.74 17.40 0.82
CA THR A 150 13.50 17.46 2.07
C THR A 150 12.66 17.05 3.28
N ASN A 151 13.32 16.42 4.25
CA ASN A 151 12.78 16.09 5.56
C ASN A 151 12.92 17.25 6.56
N TYR A 152 13.50 18.38 6.14
CA TYR A 152 13.65 19.58 6.98
C TYR A 152 12.30 20.13 7.43
N ASN A 153 11.34 20.21 6.49
CA ASN A 153 9.98 20.60 6.83
C ASN A 153 9.25 19.41 7.47
N LYS A 154 9.18 19.45 8.81
CA LYS A 154 8.45 18.46 9.62
C LYS A 154 6.92 18.58 9.53
N LYS A 155 6.38 19.30 8.55
CA LYS A 155 4.95 19.28 8.25
C LYS A 155 4.55 18.12 7.34
N TYR A 156 5.44 17.67 6.45
CA TYR A 156 5.04 16.81 5.34
C TYR A 156 5.54 15.37 5.48
N ILE A 157 4.62 14.42 5.24
CA ILE A 157 4.91 13.03 4.89
C ILE A 157 4.81 12.90 3.38
N HIS A 158 5.88 12.43 2.73
CA HIS A 158 5.99 12.36 1.28
C HIS A 158 5.54 10.99 0.79
N VAL A 159 4.56 10.97 -0.11
CA VAL A 159 3.95 9.73 -0.62
C VAL A 159 3.97 9.72 -2.14
N MET A 160 4.74 8.82 -2.74
CA MET A 160 4.72 8.60 -4.18
C MET A 160 3.70 7.52 -4.54
N VAL A 161 2.83 7.77 -5.51
CA VAL A 161 1.84 6.80 -6.00
C VAL A 161 2.17 6.41 -7.44
N ILE A 162 2.38 5.12 -7.68
CA ILE A 162 2.81 4.57 -8.97
C ILE A 162 2.00 3.31 -9.32
N ASN A 163 1.62 3.14 -10.59
CA ASN A 163 0.95 1.92 -11.03
C ASN A 163 1.93 0.91 -11.63
N SER A 164 1.55 -0.37 -11.64
CA SER A 164 2.33 -1.51 -12.17
C SER A 164 3.03 -1.24 -13.52
N GLY A 165 2.29 -0.70 -14.50
CA GLY A 165 2.85 -0.37 -15.82
C GLY A 165 3.99 0.65 -15.77
N MET A 166 3.94 1.63 -14.86
CA MET A 166 5.01 2.61 -14.69
C MET A 166 6.22 2.04 -13.96
N VAL A 167 6.01 1.15 -12.98
CA VAL A 167 7.10 0.45 -12.28
C VAL A 167 8.01 -0.30 -13.28
N THR A 168 7.41 -0.96 -14.27
CA THR A 168 8.13 -1.74 -15.30
C THR A 168 8.54 -0.93 -16.53
N SER A 169 8.30 0.38 -16.55
CA SER A 169 8.58 1.25 -17.68
C SER A 169 10.09 1.46 -17.85
N PRO A 170 10.61 1.57 -19.09
CA PRO A 170 11.99 2.01 -19.34
C PRO A 170 12.30 3.34 -18.64
N SER A 171 11.30 4.22 -18.48
CA SER A 171 11.47 5.49 -17.79
C SER A 171 11.85 5.39 -16.31
N MET A 172 11.87 4.20 -15.71
CA MET A 172 12.38 3.93 -14.36
C MET A 172 13.83 3.41 -14.35
N THR A 173 14.32 2.92 -15.49
CA THR A 173 15.66 2.32 -15.67
C THR A 173 16.58 3.13 -16.58
N ASP A 174 16.02 4.04 -17.40
CA ASP A 174 16.79 4.88 -18.30
C ASP A 174 17.75 5.80 -17.53
N VAL A 175 18.90 6.08 -18.14
CA VAL A 175 19.88 7.06 -17.65
C VAL A 175 19.48 8.45 -18.14
N TYR A 176 19.51 9.43 -17.23
CA TYR A 176 19.16 10.82 -17.50
C TYR A 176 20.36 11.76 -17.33
N ASP A 177 20.34 12.89 -18.04
CA ASP A 177 21.45 13.86 -18.04
C ASP A 177 21.68 14.56 -16.68
N ARG A 178 20.63 14.63 -15.85
CA ARG A 178 20.68 15.22 -14.51
C ARG A 178 20.52 14.13 -13.47
N GLY A 179 21.49 14.03 -12.56
CA GLY A 179 21.38 13.17 -11.39
C GLY A 179 20.59 13.82 -10.25
N LEU A 180 20.11 12.97 -9.36
CA LEU A 180 19.46 13.31 -8.09
C LEU A 180 20.38 13.03 -6.91
N LEU A 181 19.99 13.49 -5.71
CA LEU A 181 20.73 13.38 -4.46
C LEU A 181 22.15 13.92 -4.62
N ASP A 182 22.25 15.22 -4.95
CA ASP A 182 23.54 15.88 -5.25
C ASP A 182 24.28 15.25 -6.44
N ASN A 183 23.52 14.98 -7.51
CA ASN A 183 24.02 14.40 -8.76
C ASN A 183 24.67 13.01 -8.63
N LYS A 184 24.38 12.27 -7.55
CA LYS A 184 24.92 10.92 -7.29
C LYS A 184 24.23 9.83 -8.11
N TYR A 185 22.94 9.98 -8.43
CA TYR A 185 22.16 8.94 -9.11
C TYR A 185 21.46 9.49 -10.36
N ASN A 186 21.77 8.93 -11.52
CA ASN A 186 21.22 9.36 -12.81
C ASN A 186 20.12 8.44 -13.34
N THR A 187 19.80 7.36 -12.60
CA THR A 187 18.62 6.52 -12.87
C THR A 187 17.57 6.66 -11.76
N PRO A 188 16.27 6.58 -12.09
CA PRO A 188 15.18 6.70 -11.12
C PRO A 188 15.19 5.60 -10.06
N ILE A 189 15.44 4.34 -10.46
CA ILE A 189 15.49 3.20 -9.55
C ILE A 189 16.60 3.38 -8.51
N GLU A 190 17.79 3.80 -8.90
CA GLU A 190 18.89 3.99 -7.96
C GLU A 190 18.60 5.15 -7.01
N ALA A 191 18.06 6.26 -7.53
CA ALA A 191 17.67 7.41 -6.72
C ALA A 191 16.58 7.06 -5.70
N ILE A 192 15.58 6.25 -6.09
CA ILE A 192 14.55 5.73 -5.20
C ILE A 192 15.14 4.77 -4.16
N SER A 193 16.05 3.89 -4.57
CA SER A 193 16.71 2.96 -3.64
C SER A 193 17.50 3.71 -2.57
N ALA A 194 18.18 4.79 -2.95
CA ALA A 194 19.03 5.56 -2.05
C ALA A 194 18.25 6.28 -0.94
N ILE A 195 16.96 6.58 -1.13
CA ILE A 195 16.12 7.21 -0.10
C ILE A 195 15.55 6.22 0.93
N LYS A 196 15.89 4.92 0.84
CA LYS A 196 15.50 3.86 1.78
C LYS A 196 13.97 3.81 2.01
N PRO A 197 13.14 3.62 0.97
CA PRO A 197 11.70 3.80 1.07
C PRO A 197 11.02 2.70 1.88
N PHE A 198 9.84 3.01 2.43
CA PHE A 198 8.84 2.02 2.80
C PHE A 198 7.85 1.88 1.64
N ILE A 199 7.52 0.65 1.29
CA ILE A 199 6.61 0.35 0.18
C ILE A 199 5.29 -0.18 0.73
N ILE A 200 4.19 0.30 0.17
CA ILE A 200 2.84 -0.22 0.35
C ILE A 200 2.39 -0.79 -0.99
N ILE A 201 1.90 -2.03 -1.00
CA ILE A 201 1.30 -2.67 -2.18
C ILE A 201 -0.19 -2.85 -1.93
N ASP A 202 -1.01 -2.29 -2.81
CA ASP A 202 -2.46 -2.50 -2.85
C ASP A 202 -2.78 -3.64 -3.83
N GLU A 203 -3.67 -4.55 -3.46
CA GLU A 203 -4.06 -5.74 -4.22
C GLU A 203 -2.88 -6.65 -4.62
N PRO A 204 -2.17 -7.25 -3.64
CA PRO A 204 -0.96 -8.03 -3.86
C PRO A 204 -1.12 -9.24 -4.80
N HIS A 205 -2.32 -9.81 -4.93
CA HIS A 205 -2.59 -10.88 -5.89
C HIS A 205 -2.29 -10.49 -7.36
N LYS A 206 -2.22 -9.18 -7.67
CA LYS A 206 -1.82 -8.64 -8.98
C LYS A 206 -0.30 -8.51 -9.16
N PHE A 207 0.48 -8.80 -8.13
CA PHE A 207 1.94 -8.71 -8.09
C PHE A 207 2.55 -10.03 -7.63
N PRO A 208 2.39 -11.12 -8.40
CA PRO A 208 2.93 -12.42 -8.01
C PRO A 208 4.46 -12.36 -7.90
N GLU A 209 5.00 -13.03 -6.88
CA GLU A 209 6.44 -13.20 -6.71
C GLU A 209 7.06 -13.90 -7.94
N GLY A 210 8.22 -13.42 -8.39
CA GLY A 210 8.86 -13.84 -9.63
C GLY A 210 8.22 -13.29 -10.91
N GLY A 211 7.20 -12.45 -10.79
CA GLY A 211 6.65 -11.70 -11.92
C GLY A 211 7.47 -10.45 -12.22
N LYS A 212 7.46 -10.02 -13.50
CA LYS A 212 8.20 -8.83 -13.97
C LYS A 212 8.03 -7.59 -13.10
N THR A 213 6.81 -7.31 -12.63
CA THR A 213 6.54 -6.16 -11.77
C THR A 213 7.16 -6.36 -10.39
N TRP A 214 7.04 -7.53 -9.79
CA TRP A 214 7.65 -7.84 -8.49
C TRP A 214 9.18 -7.71 -8.54
N ASP A 215 9.80 -8.24 -9.60
CA ASP A 215 11.25 -8.14 -9.80
C ASP A 215 11.72 -6.70 -9.97
N ALA A 216 10.93 -5.86 -10.66
CA ALA A 216 11.22 -4.44 -10.77
C ALA A 216 11.08 -3.72 -9.43
N LEU A 217 10.13 -4.11 -8.59
CA LEU A 217 9.94 -3.54 -7.24
C LEU A 217 11.09 -3.91 -6.29
N ASN A 218 11.63 -5.12 -6.39
CA ASN A 218 12.77 -5.54 -5.58
C ASN A 218 14.00 -4.64 -5.80
N LYS A 219 14.13 -4.03 -6.99
CA LYS A 219 15.22 -3.08 -7.29
C LYS A 219 15.10 -1.74 -6.55
N PHE A 220 13.94 -1.42 -5.96
CA PHE A 220 13.81 -0.27 -5.08
C PHE A 220 14.47 -0.48 -3.72
N ASN A 221 14.92 -1.70 -3.39
CA ASN A 221 15.59 -2.06 -2.14
C ASN A 221 14.89 -1.45 -0.91
N ALA A 222 13.57 -1.62 -0.84
CA ALA A 222 12.77 -1.06 0.25
C ALA A 222 13.17 -1.67 1.58
N GLN A 223 13.11 -0.86 2.65
CA GLN A 223 13.36 -1.35 4.00
C GLN A 223 12.33 -2.41 4.38
N ASN A 224 11.04 -2.11 4.13
CA ASN A 224 9.92 -3.02 4.33
C ASN A 224 8.88 -2.83 3.22
N ILE A 225 8.19 -3.92 2.89
CA ILE A 225 7.08 -3.95 1.94
C ILE A 225 5.84 -4.40 2.69
N ILE A 226 4.79 -3.58 2.74
CA ILE A 226 3.53 -3.91 3.41
C ILE A 226 2.45 -4.12 2.36
N ARG A 227 1.96 -5.35 2.26
CA ARG A 227 0.93 -5.77 1.29
C ARG A 227 -0.45 -5.73 1.95
N TYR A 228 -1.40 -5.02 1.32
CA TYR A 228 -2.79 -4.92 1.76
C TYR A 228 -3.71 -5.47 0.68
N GLY A 229 -4.56 -6.45 1.02
CA GLY A 229 -5.51 -7.01 0.07
C GLY A 229 -6.48 -7.99 0.70
N ALA A 230 -7.48 -8.41 -0.06
CA ALA A 230 -8.33 -9.54 0.32
C ALA A 230 -7.75 -10.88 -0.16
N THR A 231 -7.02 -10.86 -1.28
CA THR A 231 -6.50 -12.04 -1.96
C THR A 231 -4.98 -12.03 -1.99
N PHE A 232 -4.36 -13.16 -1.60
CA PHE A 232 -2.90 -13.35 -1.53
C PHE A 232 -2.38 -14.55 -2.34
N ASN A 233 -3.21 -15.14 -3.20
CA ASN A 233 -2.86 -16.35 -3.98
C ASN A 233 -2.26 -17.48 -3.10
N GLU A 234 -2.78 -17.63 -1.88
CA GLU A 234 -2.35 -18.61 -0.88
C GLU A 234 -0.87 -18.51 -0.45
N LYS A 235 -0.23 -17.35 -0.65
CA LYS A 235 1.17 -17.13 -0.30
C LYS A 235 1.34 -15.90 0.58
N TYR A 236 1.42 -16.14 1.88
CA TYR A 236 1.84 -15.13 2.84
C TYR A 236 3.35 -15.22 3.10
N SER A 237 3.92 -14.08 3.48
CA SER A 237 5.28 -13.96 3.98
C SER A 237 5.26 -13.79 5.50
N ASN A 238 4.73 -12.66 6.00
CA ASN A 238 4.52 -12.42 7.42
C ASN A 238 3.11 -11.86 7.65
N LEU A 239 2.12 -12.75 7.83
CA LEU A 239 0.72 -12.38 8.02
C LEU A 239 0.49 -11.83 9.43
N VAL A 240 0.29 -10.52 9.53
CA VAL A 240 0.13 -9.85 10.84
C VAL A 240 -1.32 -9.58 11.21
N TYR A 241 -2.24 -9.57 10.24
CA TYR A 241 -3.66 -9.31 10.49
C TYR A 241 -4.51 -9.96 9.41
N ARG A 242 -5.67 -10.49 9.79
CA ARG A 242 -6.65 -11.08 8.87
C ARG A 242 -8.07 -10.74 9.30
N LEU A 243 -8.79 -10.01 8.44
CA LEU A 243 -10.23 -9.78 8.54
C LEU A 243 -10.89 -10.43 7.32
N THR A 244 -11.59 -11.56 7.54
CA THR A 244 -12.18 -12.34 6.45
C THR A 244 -13.52 -11.77 5.99
N ALA A 245 -14.03 -12.23 4.84
CA ALA A 245 -15.38 -11.92 4.37
C ALA A 245 -16.47 -12.28 5.40
N VAL A 246 -16.30 -13.44 6.04
CA VAL A 246 -17.25 -13.94 7.04
C VAL A 246 -17.23 -13.04 8.27
N ASP A 247 -16.06 -12.67 8.77
CA ASP A 247 -15.93 -11.75 9.90
C ASP A 247 -16.53 -10.38 9.56
N ALA A 248 -16.19 -9.83 8.39
CA ALA A 248 -16.71 -8.53 7.95
C ALA A 248 -18.23 -8.52 7.78
N PHE A 249 -18.82 -9.63 7.33
CA PHE A 249 -20.26 -9.78 7.23
C PHE A 249 -20.92 -9.96 8.60
N ASN A 250 -20.34 -10.80 9.47
CA ASN A 250 -20.87 -11.07 10.81
C ASN A 250 -20.80 -9.85 11.73
N ASP A 251 -19.78 -9.00 11.55
CA ASP A 251 -19.59 -7.77 12.31
C ASP A 251 -20.29 -6.55 11.68
N ASP A 252 -21.17 -6.76 10.69
CA ASP A 252 -21.92 -5.72 9.96
C ASP A 252 -21.03 -4.62 9.32
N LEU A 253 -19.76 -4.95 9.00
CA LEU A 253 -18.80 -4.02 8.38
C LEU A 253 -19.05 -3.84 6.87
N VAL A 254 -19.76 -4.78 6.24
CA VAL A 254 -20.12 -4.74 4.83
C VAL A 254 -21.61 -5.06 4.64
N LYS A 255 -22.24 -4.47 3.61
CA LYS A 255 -23.65 -4.75 3.32
C LYS A 255 -23.83 -6.17 2.80
N GLY A 256 -24.86 -6.86 3.30
CA GLY A 256 -25.25 -8.16 2.78
C GLY A 256 -25.70 -8.12 1.32
N ILE A 257 -25.44 -9.21 0.61
CA ILE A 257 -25.81 -9.37 -0.79
C ILE A 257 -27.19 -10.02 -0.87
N ASN A 258 -28.19 -9.30 -1.40
CA ASN A 258 -29.45 -9.90 -1.84
C ASN A 258 -29.35 -10.16 -3.35
N THR A 259 -29.12 -11.41 -3.74
CA THR A 259 -29.10 -11.81 -5.16
C THR A 259 -30.52 -12.04 -5.66
N PHE A 260 -30.90 -11.34 -6.73
CA PHE A 260 -32.10 -11.64 -7.50
C PHE A 260 -31.69 -12.51 -8.67
N ILE A 261 -32.18 -13.75 -8.72
CA ILE A 261 -32.01 -14.64 -9.87
C ILE A 261 -33.28 -14.48 -10.70
N GLU A 262 -33.18 -13.83 -11.86
CA GLU A 262 -34.25 -13.83 -12.86
C GLU A 262 -34.19 -15.13 -13.65
N GLU A 263 -35.15 -16.03 -13.43
CA GLU A 263 -35.42 -17.12 -14.36
C GLU A 263 -36.25 -16.57 -15.53
N MET A 264 -35.64 -16.44 -16.71
CA MET A 264 -36.41 -16.29 -17.95
C MET A 264 -37.02 -17.66 -18.31
N VAL A 265 -38.27 -17.86 -17.94
CA VAL A 265 -39.12 -18.89 -18.54
C VAL A 265 -39.61 -18.36 -19.88
N GLY A 266 -39.16 -18.96 -20.99
CA GLY A 266 -39.60 -18.62 -22.33
C GLY A 266 -41.09 -18.91 -22.55
N ASP A 267 -41.73 -18.03 -23.33
CA ASP A 267 -43.10 -18.02 -23.87
C ASP A 267 -43.99 -19.25 -23.60
N ASP A 268 -44.97 -19.09 -22.70
CA ASP A 268 -46.33 -18.73 -23.13
C ASP A 268 -47.23 -18.41 -21.92
N VAL A 269 -47.84 -17.21 -21.97
CA VAL A 269 -48.83 -16.62 -21.03
C VAL A 269 -48.31 -16.24 -19.64
N ALA A 270 -47.89 -14.98 -19.51
CA ALA A 270 -47.56 -14.35 -18.24
C ALA A 270 -48.78 -14.24 -17.30
N SER A 271 -48.71 -14.89 -16.14
CA SER A 271 -49.44 -14.46 -14.95
C SER A 271 -48.45 -14.24 -13.80
N LEU A 272 -48.23 -12.97 -13.48
CA LEU A 272 -47.36 -12.54 -12.38
C LEU A 272 -48.09 -12.76 -11.07
N THR A 273 -47.57 -13.65 -10.21
CA THR A 273 -47.99 -13.74 -8.81
C THR A 273 -46.82 -13.46 -7.88
N LEU A 274 -46.77 -12.26 -7.31
CA LEU A 274 -45.85 -11.89 -6.23
C LEU A 274 -46.23 -12.65 -4.95
N LYS A 275 -45.41 -13.61 -4.52
CA LYS A 275 -45.52 -14.18 -3.17
C LYS A 275 -44.67 -13.38 -2.18
N ASN A 276 -45.34 -12.50 -1.42
CA ASN A 276 -44.78 -11.97 -0.17
C ASN A 276 -44.65 -13.11 0.85
N ARG A 277 -43.43 -13.43 1.30
CA ARG A 277 -43.23 -14.31 2.46
C ARG A 277 -43.57 -13.55 3.73
N LEU A 278 -44.61 -14.04 4.42
CA LEU A 278 -45.11 -13.54 5.70
C LEU A 278 -44.05 -13.66 6.82
N GLN A 279 -43.91 -12.59 7.59
CA GLN A 279 -43.25 -12.56 8.90
C GLN A 279 -43.97 -13.47 9.88
N LYS A 280 -43.19 -14.22 10.68
CA LYS A 280 -43.64 -14.92 11.89
C LYS A 280 -44.34 -13.93 12.84
N ARG A 281 -45.55 -14.26 13.27
CA ARG A 281 -46.11 -13.81 14.55
C ARG A 281 -46.43 -15.04 15.40
N GLN A 282 -45.73 -15.16 16.53
CA GLN A 282 -46.21 -15.87 17.71
C GLN A 282 -47.50 -15.21 18.20
N VAL A 283 -48.54 -16.00 18.51
CA VAL A 283 -49.36 -15.88 19.74
C VAL A 283 -49.98 -17.25 20.07
N LEU A 284 -49.58 -17.78 21.24
CA LEU A 284 -50.25 -18.61 22.25
C LEU A 284 -51.51 -19.45 21.92
N SER A 285 -51.44 -20.74 22.30
CA SER A 285 -52.23 -21.30 23.41
C SER A 285 -51.40 -22.36 24.13
#